data_AF-A0A158Q9S9-F1
#
_entry.id   AF-A0A158Q9S9-F1
#
_cell.length_a   1.000
_cell.length_b   1.000
_cell.length_c   1.000
_cell.angle_alpha   90.00
_cell.angle_beta   90.00
_cell.angle_gamma   90.00
#
_symmetry.space_group_name_H-M   'P 1'
#
loop_
_entity.id
_entity.type
_entity.pdbx_description
1 polymer ?
#
loop_
_entity_poly.entity_id
_entity_poly.type
_entity_poly.pdbx_seq_one_letter_code
_entity_poly.pdbx_strand_id
1 'polypeptide(L)'
;MDTKCMVSVNHTMDFTLFKLEKIGEQHYRSVEEKVVLPSWSSNGIAIAQAMTVAAFHKPQQMSISSSHIYFMKCGSSTSSLNFQVKILQENEDTCITEVDAIQGSDLTMKAQFCFYKESCEAIASQCHMPVTAAPQYCLSLSDALNNLMQEWEENTGSISEAMQSYTESIKGNPINRIFDIRVVDGESFTAAAMKGFFTKLWAKANVDDVKTVEKNTVFATHFVEATLVPSMLRYHMSRGFSPAQIIPVDFCCWFHNHDFTVNDWLLCENHFSIAKNGRAFIEHHLWTIKGDLVVTASSEAIVKGKFVIPKNARTEIHD
;
A
#
# COMPACT_ATOMS: atom_id res chain seq x y z
N MET A 1 -15.20 36.25 27.05
CA MET A 1 -14.17 35.24 27.38
C MET A 1 -14.78 33.92 27.02
N ASP A 2 -14.24 33.24 26.00
CA ASP A 2 -14.28 31.78 25.82
C ASP A 2 -13.64 31.48 24.46
N THR A 3 -12.31 31.45 24.51
CA THR A 3 -11.43 31.11 23.40
C THR A 3 -11.53 29.61 23.16
N LYS A 4 -12.13 29.23 22.03
CA LYS A 4 -12.11 27.86 21.52
C LYS A 4 -10.65 27.38 21.42
N CYS A 5 -10.31 26.39 22.22
CA CYS A 5 -9.05 25.66 22.14
C CYS A 5 -9.06 24.85 20.83
N MET A 6 -8.48 25.42 19.77
CA MET A 6 -8.07 24.64 18.61
C MET A 6 -6.97 23.70 19.11
N VAL A 7 -7.29 22.41 19.18
CA VAL A 7 -6.29 21.37 19.36
C VAL A 7 -5.42 21.38 18.09
N SER A 8 -4.22 21.95 18.21
CA SER A 8 -3.18 21.83 17.19
C SER A 8 -2.83 20.36 17.04
N VAL A 9 -3.14 19.77 15.90
CA VAL A 9 -2.68 18.44 15.52
C VAL A 9 -1.17 18.54 15.33
N ASN A 10 -0.40 17.96 16.24
CA ASN A 10 1.06 17.94 16.18
C ASN A 10 1.52 17.16 14.94
N HIS A 11 2.08 17.86 13.95
CA HIS A 11 2.71 17.34 12.71
C HIS A 11 4.00 16.50 12.93
N THR A 12 4.25 16.02 14.15
CA THR A 12 5.53 15.38 14.52
C THR A 12 5.50 13.85 14.50
N MET A 13 4.38 13.22 14.13
CA MET A 13 4.24 11.74 14.16
C MET A 13 4.78 11.02 12.91
N ASP A 14 4.99 11.68 11.78
CA ASP A 14 5.06 10.96 10.50
C ASP A 14 6.44 10.38 10.13
N PHE A 15 7.53 10.85 10.77
CA PHE A 15 8.89 10.34 10.50
C PHE A 15 9.32 9.18 11.40
N THR A 16 8.60 8.92 12.49
CA THR A 16 8.98 7.83 13.40
C THR A 16 8.72 6.46 12.78
N LEU A 17 7.78 6.37 11.82
CA LEU A 17 7.34 5.10 11.24
C LEU A 17 8.46 4.33 10.54
N PHE A 18 9.36 5.05 9.86
CA PHE A 18 10.50 4.45 9.14
C PHE A 18 11.82 4.60 9.91
N LYS A 19 11.76 4.98 11.19
CA LYS A 19 12.96 5.23 11.98
C LYS A 19 13.69 3.92 12.29
N LEU A 20 14.99 3.92 12.01
CA LEU A 20 15.89 2.80 12.21
C LEU A 20 17.04 3.20 13.14
N GLU A 21 17.40 2.29 14.03
CA GLU A 21 18.62 2.36 14.84
C GLU A 21 19.69 1.48 14.17
N LYS A 22 20.87 2.05 13.91
CA LYS A 22 22.02 1.27 13.45
C LYS A 22 22.64 0.54 14.64
N ILE A 23 22.58 -0.78 14.64
CA ILE A 23 23.10 -1.64 15.72
C ILE A 23 24.38 -2.39 15.31
N GLY A 24 24.76 -2.33 14.04
CA GLY A 24 26.00 -2.86 13.50
C GLY A 24 26.24 -2.32 12.09
N GLU A 25 27.36 -2.71 11.48
CA GLU A 25 27.71 -2.23 10.13
C GLU A 25 26.63 -2.57 9.10
N GLN A 26 26.20 -3.83 9.10
CA GLN A 26 25.17 -4.41 8.22
C GLN A 26 23.87 -4.75 8.98
N HIS A 27 23.67 -4.19 10.18
CA HIS A 27 22.56 -4.54 11.07
C HIS A 27 21.83 -3.30 11.58
N TYR A 28 20.51 -3.31 11.44
CA TYR A 28 19.63 -2.21 11.81
C TYR A 28 18.42 -2.75 12.59
N ARG A 29 17.79 -1.90 13.40
CA ARG A 29 16.60 -2.26 14.18
C ARG A 29 15.51 -1.22 14.00
N SER A 30 14.27 -1.65 13.78
CA SER A 30 13.11 -0.77 13.78
C SER A 30 12.91 -0.18 15.18
N VAL A 31 12.64 1.12 15.28
CA VAL A 31 12.24 1.72 16.55
C VAL A 31 10.77 1.37 16.82
N GLU A 32 10.49 0.82 18.00
CA GLU A 32 9.11 0.44 18.35
C GLU A 32 8.20 1.65 18.43
N GLU A 33 7.14 1.63 17.62
CA GLU A 33 6.00 2.50 17.82
C GLU A 33 4.92 1.79 18.63
N LYS A 34 4.25 2.53 19.52
CA LYS A 34 3.08 2.03 20.29
C LYS A 34 1.82 1.89 19.42
N VAL A 35 1.95 1.73 18.11
CA VAL A 35 0.84 1.64 17.17
C VAL A 35 0.57 0.16 16.89
N VAL A 36 -0.54 -0.36 17.41
CA VAL A 36 -0.99 -1.72 17.12
C VAL A 36 -1.70 -1.72 15.77
N LEU A 37 -1.14 -2.45 14.81
CA LEU A 37 -1.66 -2.57 13.44
C LEU A 37 -2.17 -3.98 13.14
N PRO A 38 -3.22 -4.14 12.30
CA PRO A 38 -3.52 -5.43 11.69
C PRO A 38 -2.28 -6.03 11.02
N SER A 39 -2.03 -7.33 11.16
CA SER A 39 -0.77 -7.97 10.77
C SER A 39 -0.36 -7.83 9.30
N TRP A 40 -1.31 -7.58 8.40
CA TRP A 40 -1.03 -7.33 6.97
C TRP A 40 -0.69 -5.87 6.68
N SER A 41 -1.14 -4.93 7.52
CA SER A 41 -0.89 -3.49 7.34
C SER A 41 0.51 -3.05 7.81
N SER A 42 1.30 -3.94 8.42
CA SER A 42 2.70 -3.69 8.77
C SER A 42 3.69 -3.98 7.63
N ASN A 43 3.26 -4.66 6.56
CA ASN A 43 4.15 -5.08 5.48
C ASN A 43 4.77 -3.90 4.74
N GLY A 44 3.97 -2.90 4.36
CA GLY A 44 4.48 -1.69 3.72
C GLY A 44 5.50 -0.93 4.57
N ILE A 45 5.36 -0.95 5.90
CA ILE A 45 6.35 -0.35 6.82
C ILE A 45 7.65 -1.16 6.82
N ALA A 46 7.55 -2.49 6.92
CA ALA A 46 8.71 -3.36 6.88
C ALA A 46 9.48 -3.24 5.55
N ILE A 47 8.76 -3.14 4.42
CA ILE A 47 9.34 -2.90 3.10
C ILE A 47 10.03 -1.54 3.05
N ALA A 48 9.34 -0.47 3.48
CA ALA A 48 9.90 0.88 3.54
C ALA A 48 11.19 0.96 4.37
N GLN A 49 11.21 0.28 5.53
CA GLN A 49 12.39 0.18 6.38
C GLN A 49 13.50 -0.64 5.72
N ALA A 50 13.20 -1.81 5.16
CA ALA A 50 14.19 -2.63 4.46
C ALA A 50 14.80 -1.90 3.26
N MET A 51 13.97 -1.18 2.49
CA MET A 51 14.39 -0.33 1.39
C MET A 51 15.31 0.80 1.86
N THR A 52 15.00 1.42 2.99
CA THR A 52 15.86 2.44 3.62
C THR A 52 17.21 1.85 4.02
N VAL A 53 17.22 0.65 4.62
CA VAL A 53 18.45 -0.07 4.99
C VAL A 53 19.29 -0.39 3.75
N ALA A 54 18.66 -0.89 2.68
CA ALA A 54 19.34 -1.16 1.41
C ALA A 54 19.96 0.12 0.82
N ALA A 55 19.21 1.23 0.85
CA ALA A 55 19.67 2.53 0.35
C ALA A 55 20.86 3.12 1.13
N PHE A 56 21.10 2.70 2.38
CA PHE A 56 22.32 3.10 3.12
C PHE A 56 23.61 2.44 2.58
N HIS A 57 23.50 1.39 1.77
CA HIS A 57 24.64 0.60 1.29
C HIS A 57 24.84 0.68 -0.22
N LYS A 58 24.05 1.50 -0.94
CA LYS A 58 24.22 1.75 -2.37
C LYS A 58 25.26 2.85 -2.64
N PRO A 59 25.90 2.87 -3.83
CA PRO A 59 26.63 4.04 -4.30
C PRO A 59 25.73 5.28 -4.40
N GLN A 60 26.26 6.46 -4.05
CA GLN A 60 25.48 7.70 -3.92
C GLN A 60 24.79 8.12 -5.23
N GLN A 61 25.39 7.84 -6.38
CA GLN A 61 24.85 8.19 -7.70
C GLN A 61 23.75 7.26 -8.23
N MET A 62 23.39 6.20 -7.51
CA MET A 62 22.38 5.24 -7.94
C MET A 62 21.05 5.48 -7.22
N SER A 63 19.95 5.31 -7.92
CA SER A 63 18.59 5.34 -7.35
C SER A 63 17.95 3.96 -7.45
N ILE A 64 16.93 3.68 -6.64
CA ILE A 64 16.25 2.38 -6.69
C ILE A 64 15.59 2.19 -8.06
N SER A 65 15.79 1.05 -8.70
CA SER A 65 15.13 0.72 -9.97
C SER A 65 14.08 -0.36 -9.80
N SER A 66 14.33 -1.35 -8.93
CA SER A 66 13.35 -2.39 -8.64
C SER A 66 13.54 -3.01 -7.25
N SER A 67 12.49 -3.69 -6.80
CA SER A 67 12.51 -4.52 -5.60
C SER A 67 11.68 -5.77 -5.77
N HIS A 68 12.15 -6.88 -5.20
CA HIS A 68 11.44 -8.16 -5.14
C HIS A 68 11.43 -8.66 -3.70
N ILE A 69 10.24 -8.84 -3.14
CA ILE A 69 10.05 -9.19 -1.73
C ILE A 69 9.17 -10.43 -1.62
N TYR A 70 9.56 -11.33 -0.74
CA TYR A 70 8.74 -12.45 -0.28
C TYR A 70 8.44 -12.32 1.21
N PHE A 71 7.19 -12.56 1.60
CA PHE A 71 6.75 -12.60 2.99
C PHE A 71 6.67 -14.05 3.48
N MET A 72 7.32 -14.32 4.61
CA MET A 72 7.53 -15.68 5.12
C MET A 72 6.61 -15.93 6.31
N LYS A 73 7.10 -15.67 7.52
CA LYS A 73 6.33 -15.82 8.74
C LYS A 73 5.66 -14.48 9.07
N CYS A 74 4.36 -14.51 9.40
CA CYS A 74 3.71 -13.31 9.93
C CYS A 74 4.45 -12.85 11.19
N GLY A 75 5.02 -11.66 11.13
CA GLY A 75 5.60 -11.00 12.30
C GLY A 75 4.54 -10.59 13.31
N SER A 76 4.96 -10.42 14.56
CA SER A 76 4.19 -9.75 15.61
C SER A 76 4.23 -8.24 15.41
N SER A 77 3.10 -7.56 15.61
CA SER A 77 3.02 -6.09 15.62
C SER A 77 3.58 -5.46 16.91
N THR A 78 4.04 -6.26 17.88
CA THR A 78 4.43 -5.80 19.22
C THR A 78 5.91 -5.87 19.52
N SER A 79 6.75 -6.27 18.55
CA SER A 79 8.19 -6.41 18.77
C SER A 79 8.97 -5.85 17.59
N SER A 80 10.10 -5.21 17.87
CA SER A 80 10.98 -4.68 16.82
C SER A 80 11.42 -5.73 15.78
N LEU A 81 11.56 -5.29 14.53
CA LEU A 81 12.21 -6.00 13.44
C LEU A 81 13.69 -5.64 13.39
N ASN A 82 14.54 -6.65 13.24
CA ASN A 82 15.95 -6.47 12.93
C ASN A 82 16.15 -6.67 11.44
N PHE A 83 16.96 -5.83 10.80
CA PHE A 83 17.28 -5.92 9.39
C PHE A 83 18.76 -6.23 9.23
N GLN A 84 19.06 -7.25 8.44
CA GLN A 84 20.42 -7.58 8.02
C GLN A 84 20.54 -7.34 6.52
N VAL A 85 21.57 -6.60 6.10
CA VAL A 85 21.78 -6.24 4.69
C VAL A 85 23.09 -6.81 4.15
N LYS A 86 23.04 -7.28 2.92
CA LYS A 86 24.18 -7.80 2.18
C LYS A 86 24.19 -7.22 0.78
N ILE A 87 25.34 -6.73 0.33
CA ILE A 87 25.56 -6.39 -1.08
C ILE A 87 25.82 -7.70 -1.84
N LEU A 88 24.95 -8.03 -2.79
CA LEU A 88 25.09 -9.24 -3.63
C LEU A 88 25.96 -8.96 -4.85
N GLN A 89 25.82 -7.78 -5.44
CA GLN A 89 26.54 -7.36 -6.63
C GLN A 89 26.69 -5.84 -6.62
N GLU A 90 27.85 -5.35 -7.04
CA GLU A 90 28.08 -3.95 -7.36
C GLU A 90 28.94 -3.89 -8.63
N ASN A 91 28.45 -3.17 -9.64
CA ASN A 91 29.19 -2.85 -10.85
C ASN A 91 28.99 -1.37 -11.20
N GLU A 92 29.47 -0.93 -12.37
CA GLU A 92 29.44 0.49 -12.76
C GLU A 92 28.02 1.09 -12.78
N ASP A 93 27.04 0.30 -13.23
CA ASP A 93 25.69 0.78 -13.51
C ASP A 93 24.65 0.30 -12.49
N THR A 94 24.91 -0.81 -11.80
CA THR A 94 23.94 -1.48 -10.93
C THR A 94 24.53 -1.92 -9.61
N CYS A 95 23.72 -1.83 -8.55
CA CYS A 95 24.00 -2.40 -7.24
C CYS A 95 22.79 -3.22 -6.78
N ILE A 96 22.99 -4.48 -6.44
CA ILE A 96 21.95 -5.37 -5.93
C ILE A 96 22.25 -5.67 -4.47
N THR A 97 21.28 -5.39 -3.61
CA THR A 97 21.34 -5.69 -2.18
C THR A 97 20.26 -6.68 -1.80
N GLU A 98 20.54 -7.53 -0.82
CA GLU A 98 19.57 -8.37 -0.14
C GLU A 98 19.39 -7.87 1.29
N VAL A 99 18.15 -7.80 1.75
CA VAL A 99 17.79 -7.43 3.12
C VAL A 99 16.86 -8.50 3.70
N ASP A 100 17.29 -9.03 4.84
CA ASP A 100 16.49 -9.96 5.64
C ASP A 100 15.89 -9.23 6.84
N ALA A 101 14.56 -9.32 6.99
CA ALA A 101 13.86 -8.83 8.17
C ALA A 101 13.58 -9.99 9.13
N ILE A 102 14.13 -9.89 10.34
CA ILE A 102 14.20 -10.95 11.34
C ILE A 102 13.51 -10.47 12.61
N GLN A 103 12.60 -11.29 13.13
CA GLN A 103 11.97 -11.07 14.42
C GLN A 103 12.26 -12.24 15.35
N GLY A 104 12.92 -11.98 16.47
CA GLY A 104 13.49 -13.05 17.30
C GLY A 104 14.48 -13.89 16.48
N SER A 105 14.14 -15.15 16.23
CA SER A 105 14.91 -16.07 15.37
C SER A 105 14.28 -16.33 14.00
N ASP A 106 13.10 -15.76 13.73
CA ASP A 106 12.32 -16.06 12.53
C ASP A 106 12.58 -15.04 11.42
N LEU A 107 12.86 -15.55 10.21
CA LEU A 107 12.85 -14.74 9.00
C LEU A 107 11.39 -14.41 8.63
N THR A 108 11.05 -13.13 8.68
CA THR A 108 9.69 -12.64 8.39
C THR A 108 9.53 -12.17 6.96
N MET A 109 10.59 -11.59 6.39
CA MET A 109 10.61 -11.06 5.02
C MET A 109 12.03 -11.17 4.47
N LYS A 110 12.14 -11.55 3.20
CA LYS A 110 13.38 -11.48 2.42
C LYS A 110 13.14 -10.56 1.24
N ALA A 111 14.02 -9.59 1.04
CA ALA A 111 13.88 -8.57 0.03
C ALA A 111 15.17 -8.41 -0.76
N GLN A 112 15.05 -8.22 -2.07
CA GLN A 112 16.15 -7.81 -2.93
C GLN A 112 15.83 -6.46 -3.55
N PHE A 113 16.79 -5.54 -3.52
CA PHE A 113 16.66 -4.20 -4.07
C PHE A 113 17.76 -3.98 -5.10
N CYS A 114 17.35 -3.60 -6.31
CA CYS A 114 18.24 -3.18 -7.38
C CYS A 114 18.29 -1.66 -7.40
N PHE A 115 19.51 -1.12 -7.45
CA PHE A 115 19.79 0.29 -7.67
C PHE A 115 20.48 0.44 -9.01
N TYR A 116 20.12 1.50 -9.74
CA TYR A 116 20.64 1.80 -11.07
C TYR A 116 21.18 3.22 -11.13
N LYS A 117 22.29 3.39 -11.84
CA LYS A 117 22.85 4.68 -12.20
C LYS A 117 22.16 5.15 -13.49
N GLU A 118 21.27 6.12 -13.34
CA GLU A 118 20.53 6.69 -14.46
C GLU A 118 21.48 7.20 -15.56
N SER A 119 21.11 6.94 -16.81
CA SER A 119 21.91 7.26 -18.01
C SER A 119 21.06 7.96 -19.06
N CYS A 120 21.69 8.51 -20.09
CA CYS A 120 20.96 9.19 -21.17
C CYS A 120 20.03 8.24 -21.90
N GLU A 121 18.78 8.66 -22.10
CA GLU A 121 17.77 7.86 -22.79
C GLU A 121 18.16 7.59 -24.25
N ALA A 122 18.33 6.31 -24.60
CA ALA A 122 18.46 5.89 -26.00
C ALA A 122 17.08 5.65 -26.65
N ILE A 123 16.10 5.23 -25.85
CA ILE A 123 14.72 4.97 -26.23
C ILE A 123 13.79 5.39 -25.09
N ALA A 124 12.61 5.92 -25.41
CA ALA A 124 11.63 6.33 -24.41
C ALA A 124 10.20 6.11 -24.95
N SER A 125 9.35 5.49 -24.13
CA SER A 125 7.92 5.34 -24.40
C SER A 125 7.19 4.95 -23.11
N GLN A 126 5.97 5.44 -22.92
CA GLN A 126 5.07 4.98 -21.88
C GLN A 126 3.64 4.80 -22.41
N CYS A 127 2.80 4.09 -21.67
CA CYS A 127 1.36 4.09 -21.90
C CYS A 127 0.71 5.40 -21.42
N HIS A 128 -0.54 5.63 -21.80
CA HIS A 128 -1.29 6.81 -21.38
C HIS A 128 -1.88 6.60 -19.98
N MET A 129 -1.76 7.61 -19.12
CA MET A 129 -2.50 7.65 -17.85
C MET A 129 -4.01 7.53 -18.13
N PRO A 130 -4.76 6.73 -17.35
CA PRO A 130 -6.19 6.60 -17.55
C PRO A 130 -6.94 7.92 -17.33
N VAL A 131 -7.99 8.15 -18.12
CA VAL A 131 -8.87 9.30 -17.96
C VAL A 131 -9.69 9.14 -16.67
N THR A 132 -9.55 10.11 -15.77
CA THR A 132 -10.21 10.12 -14.45
C THR A 132 -10.66 11.51 -14.06
N ALA A 133 -11.58 11.61 -13.09
CA ALA A 133 -11.91 12.88 -12.46
C ALA A 133 -10.69 13.41 -11.70
N ALA A 134 -10.47 14.72 -11.76
CA ALA A 134 -9.40 15.38 -11.02
C ALA A 134 -9.65 15.31 -9.49
N PRO A 135 -8.60 15.32 -8.65
CA PRO A 135 -8.71 15.05 -7.21
C PRO A 135 -9.65 16.01 -6.47
N GLN A 136 -9.82 17.25 -6.93
CA GLN A 136 -10.75 18.22 -6.32
C GLN A 136 -12.23 17.85 -6.47
N TYR A 137 -12.57 16.96 -7.39
CA TYR A 137 -13.93 16.48 -7.64
C TYR A 137 -14.19 15.08 -7.05
N CYS A 138 -13.19 14.48 -6.41
CA CYS A 138 -13.26 13.15 -5.83
C CYS A 138 -13.64 13.22 -4.35
N LEU A 139 -14.40 12.22 -3.87
CA LEU A 139 -14.75 12.10 -2.45
C LEU A 139 -13.52 11.72 -1.63
N SER A 140 -13.44 12.19 -0.38
CA SER A 140 -12.44 11.66 0.55
C SER A 140 -12.71 10.18 0.82
N LEU A 141 -11.67 9.42 1.17
CA LEU A 141 -11.82 8.01 1.58
C LEU A 141 -12.83 7.85 2.72
N SER A 142 -12.80 8.75 3.71
CA SER A 142 -13.73 8.70 4.84
C SER A 142 -15.18 8.91 4.42
N ASP A 143 -15.46 9.89 3.55
CA ASP A 143 -16.81 10.15 3.04
C ASP A 143 -17.30 8.98 2.19
N ALA A 144 -16.45 8.44 1.31
CA ALA A 144 -16.79 7.29 0.48
C ALA A 144 -17.14 6.05 1.34
N LEU A 145 -16.41 5.80 2.43
CA LEU A 145 -16.72 4.70 3.35
C LEU A 145 -18.00 4.94 4.15
N ASN A 146 -18.29 6.18 4.55
CA ASN A 146 -19.54 6.49 5.25
C ASN A 146 -20.75 6.29 4.33
N ASN A 147 -20.66 6.75 3.08
CA ASN A 147 -21.71 6.53 2.08
C ASN A 147 -21.93 5.02 1.84
N LEU A 148 -20.85 4.24 1.71
CA LEU A 148 -20.94 2.78 1.58
C LEU A 148 -21.69 2.14 2.75
N MET A 149 -21.36 2.51 3.99
CA MET A 149 -21.99 1.94 5.18
C MET A 149 -23.48 2.25 5.22
N GLN A 150 -23.85 3.48 4.88
CA GLN A 150 -25.25 3.92 4.85
C GLN A 150 -26.05 3.19 3.77
N GLU A 151 -25.55 3.15 2.52
CA GLU A 151 -26.18 2.42 1.41
C GLU A 151 -26.37 0.93 1.74
N TRP A 152 -25.38 0.33 2.40
CA TRP A 152 -25.46 -1.07 2.79
C TRP A 152 -26.54 -1.30 3.85
N GLU A 153 -26.56 -0.48 4.90
CA GLU A 153 -27.57 -0.55 5.96
C GLU A 153 -28.98 -0.39 5.40
N GLU A 154 -29.18 0.55 4.48
CA GLU A 154 -30.45 0.77 3.77
C GLU A 154 -30.87 -0.45 2.93
N ASN A 155 -29.92 -1.13 2.27
CA ASN A 155 -30.19 -2.28 1.39
C ASN A 155 -30.36 -3.63 2.11
N THR A 156 -29.61 -3.89 3.18
CA THR A 156 -29.63 -5.19 3.88
C THR A 156 -30.31 -5.15 5.25
N GLY A 157 -30.67 -3.96 5.74
CA GLY A 157 -31.28 -3.75 7.06
C GLY A 157 -30.33 -3.97 8.25
N SER A 158 -29.10 -4.42 8.01
CA SER A 158 -28.04 -4.57 9.02
C SER A 158 -26.66 -4.75 8.37
N ILE A 159 -25.63 -4.15 8.98
CA ILE A 159 -24.24 -4.31 8.55
C ILE A 159 -23.66 -5.57 9.21
N SER A 160 -23.01 -6.44 8.42
CA SER A 160 -22.33 -7.63 8.97
C SER A 160 -21.10 -7.22 9.80
N GLU A 161 -20.80 -7.99 10.84
CA GLU A 161 -19.62 -7.78 11.70
C GLU A 161 -18.30 -7.78 10.88
N ALA A 162 -18.22 -8.64 9.85
CA ALA A 162 -17.08 -8.69 8.94
C ALA A 162 -16.91 -7.38 8.15
N MET A 163 -18.00 -6.74 7.74
CA MET A 163 -17.96 -5.46 7.02
C MET A 163 -17.62 -4.30 7.94
N GLN A 164 -18.17 -4.30 9.17
CA GLN A 164 -17.80 -3.32 10.20
C GLN A 164 -16.31 -3.40 10.51
N SER A 165 -15.81 -4.60 10.82
CA SER A 165 -14.40 -4.84 11.11
C SER A 165 -13.48 -4.44 9.95
N TYR A 166 -13.87 -4.75 8.70
CA TYR A 166 -13.10 -4.33 7.53
C TYR A 166 -13.08 -2.81 7.34
N THR A 167 -14.23 -2.14 7.51
CA THR A 167 -14.31 -0.69 7.37
C THR A 167 -13.52 0.03 8.46
N GLU A 168 -13.62 -0.45 9.70
CA GLU A 168 -12.80 0.03 10.83
C GLU A 168 -11.32 -0.20 10.57
N SER A 169 -10.94 -1.36 10.02
CA SER A 169 -9.56 -1.65 9.64
C SER A 169 -9.04 -0.71 8.55
N ILE A 170 -9.87 -0.32 7.57
CA ILE A 170 -9.47 0.68 6.58
C ILE A 170 -9.32 2.03 7.26
N LYS A 171 -10.33 2.50 8.02
CA LYS A 171 -10.32 3.81 8.69
C LYS A 171 -9.13 3.95 9.65
N GLY A 172 -8.81 2.89 10.38
CA GLY A 172 -7.72 2.83 11.36
C GLY A 172 -6.33 2.65 10.75
N ASN A 173 -6.20 2.43 9.44
CA ASN A 173 -4.89 2.27 8.81
C ASN A 173 -4.07 3.57 8.92
N PRO A 174 -2.81 3.54 9.43
CA PRO A 174 -1.95 4.70 9.56
C PRO A 174 -1.73 5.47 8.26
N ILE A 175 -1.84 4.80 7.11
CA ILE A 175 -1.68 5.44 5.82
C ILE A 175 -2.62 6.63 5.64
N ASN A 176 -3.82 6.59 6.25
CA ASN A 176 -4.81 7.67 6.20
C ASN A 176 -4.40 8.91 7.00
N ARG A 177 -3.40 8.81 7.88
CA ARG A 177 -2.83 9.95 8.61
C ARG A 177 -1.73 10.62 7.79
N ILE A 178 -1.07 9.85 6.94
CA ILE A 178 0.06 10.30 6.11
C ILE A 178 -0.46 10.86 4.78
N PHE A 179 -1.47 10.23 4.17
CA PHE A 179 -1.99 10.57 2.86
C PHE A 179 -3.44 11.07 2.92
N ASP A 180 -3.71 12.20 2.23
CA ASP A 180 -5.05 12.57 1.76
C ASP A 180 -5.39 11.63 0.59
N ILE A 181 -6.32 10.69 0.83
CA ILE A 181 -6.76 9.70 -0.15
C ILE A 181 -8.15 10.07 -0.63
N ARG A 182 -8.31 10.15 -1.96
CA ARG A 182 -9.58 10.46 -2.62
C ARG A 182 -9.97 9.38 -3.62
N VAL A 183 -11.25 9.04 -3.61
CA VAL A 183 -11.81 7.96 -4.42
C VAL A 183 -12.32 8.53 -5.74
N VAL A 184 -11.76 8.05 -6.85
CA VAL A 184 -12.10 8.55 -8.20
C VAL A 184 -13.54 8.21 -8.60
N ASP A 185 -13.98 7.01 -8.28
CA ASP A 185 -15.34 6.55 -8.55
C ASP A 185 -15.90 5.89 -7.29
N GLY A 186 -16.75 6.64 -6.58
CA GLY A 186 -17.42 6.17 -5.37
C GLY A 186 -18.22 4.90 -5.62
N GLU A 187 -18.98 4.82 -6.72
CA GLU A 187 -19.81 3.66 -7.04
C GLU A 187 -18.99 2.40 -7.34
N SER A 188 -17.88 2.55 -8.09
CA SER A 188 -16.96 1.43 -8.33
C SER A 188 -16.23 1.03 -7.04
N PHE A 189 -15.95 1.99 -6.16
CA PHE A 189 -15.30 1.77 -4.87
C PHE A 189 -16.24 1.17 -3.80
N THR A 190 -17.53 1.45 -3.87
CA THR A 190 -18.57 0.80 -3.06
C THR A 190 -19.09 -0.48 -3.71
N ALA A 191 -18.69 -0.72 -4.96
CA ALA A 191 -19.00 -1.88 -5.78
C ALA A 191 -20.50 -2.14 -5.96
N ALA A 192 -21.32 -1.08 -5.92
CA ALA A 192 -22.73 -1.10 -6.31
C ALA A 192 -22.92 -1.44 -7.80
N ALA A 193 -21.92 -1.17 -8.64
CA ALA A 193 -21.83 -1.67 -10.01
C ALA A 193 -20.36 -1.75 -10.43
N MET A 194 -19.88 -2.91 -10.88
CA MET A 194 -18.54 -2.98 -11.47
C MET A 194 -18.50 -2.24 -12.80
N LYS A 195 -17.67 -1.20 -12.90
CA LYS A 195 -17.26 -0.61 -14.17
C LYS A 195 -15.94 -1.18 -14.71
N GLY A 196 -15.31 -2.13 -13.99
CA GLY A 196 -14.14 -2.89 -14.44
C GLY A 196 -13.35 -3.52 -13.29
N PHE A 197 -12.26 -4.22 -13.63
CA PHE A 197 -11.36 -4.88 -12.67
C PHE A 197 -10.28 -3.92 -12.12
N PHE A 198 -10.68 -2.69 -11.79
CA PHE A 198 -9.75 -1.66 -11.33
C PHE A 198 -10.32 -0.81 -10.20
N THR A 199 -9.43 -0.34 -9.34
CA THR A 199 -9.69 0.68 -8.32
C THR A 199 -8.75 1.84 -8.57
N LYS A 200 -9.29 3.06 -8.65
CA LYS A 200 -8.50 4.27 -8.87
C LYS A 200 -8.64 5.23 -7.69
N LEU A 201 -7.50 5.67 -7.17
CA LEU A 201 -7.40 6.53 -5.99
C LEU A 201 -6.43 7.67 -6.28
N TRP A 202 -6.79 8.89 -5.91
CA TRP A 202 -5.82 9.95 -5.77
C TRP A 202 -5.21 9.91 -4.38
N ALA A 203 -3.91 10.14 -4.28
CA ALA A 203 -3.22 10.24 -3.01
C ALA A 203 -2.25 11.40 -3.01
N LYS A 204 -2.17 12.10 -1.89
CA LYS A 204 -1.18 13.14 -1.64
C LYS A 204 -0.75 13.08 -0.18
N ALA A 205 0.53 12.88 0.05
CA ALA A 205 1.09 12.88 1.38
C ALA A 205 1.11 14.31 1.96
N ASN A 206 0.95 14.42 3.27
CA ASN A 206 1.11 15.67 4.00
C ASN A 206 2.29 15.55 4.96
N VAL A 207 3.47 15.37 4.40
CA VAL A 207 4.70 15.11 5.15
C VAL A 207 5.73 16.20 4.87
N ASP A 208 6.39 16.67 5.92
CA ASP A 208 7.48 17.62 5.78
C ASP A 208 8.71 16.92 5.14
N ASP A 209 9.72 17.69 4.73
CA ASP A 209 11.09 17.21 4.41
C ASP A 209 11.23 15.93 3.52
N VAL A 210 10.33 15.72 2.55
CA VAL A 210 10.47 14.68 1.52
C VAL A 210 11.12 15.22 0.25
N LYS A 211 12.36 15.71 0.42
CA LYS A 211 13.13 16.37 -0.66
C LYS A 211 14.06 15.43 -1.41
N THR A 212 14.29 14.22 -0.92
CA THR A 212 15.20 13.27 -1.55
C THR A 212 14.43 12.20 -2.32
N VAL A 213 15.06 11.64 -3.35
CA VAL A 213 14.50 10.53 -4.13
C VAL A 213 14.20 9.34 -3.22
N GLU A 214 15.10 9.04 -2.27
CA GLU A 214 14.95 7.93 -1.33
C GLU A 214 13.69 8.10 -0.47
N LYS A 215 13.44 9.31 0.07
CA LYS A 215 12.25 9.52 0.91
C LYS A 215 10.97 9.43 0.07
N ASN A 216 10.93 10.03 -1.12
CA ASN A 216 9.75 9.95 -2.00
C ASN A 216 9.42 8.50 -2.37
N THR A 217 10.44 7.73 -2.75
CA THR A 217 10.26 6.32 -3.13
C THR A 217 9.87 5.42 -1.95
N VAL A 218 10.39 5.68 -0.74
CA VAL A 218 9.98 4.96 0.49
C VAL A 218 8.50 5.21 0.83
N PHE A 219 8.05 6.47 0.87
CA PHE A 219 6.65 6.81 1.14
C PHE A 219 5.71 6.27 0.05
N ALA A 220 6.11 6.39 -1.22
CA ALA A 220 5.34 5.83 -2.34
C ALA A 220 5.20 4.31 -2.21
N THR A 221 6.28 3.59 -1.93
CA THR A 221 6.25 2.13 -1.78
C THR A 221 5.34 1.69 -0.65
N HIS A 222 5.39 2.37 0.50
CA HIS A 222 4.49 2.10 1.62
C HIS A 222 3.02 2.27 1.22
N PHE A 223 2.70 3.36 0.50
CA PHE A 223 1.35 3.63 0.01
C PHE A 223 0.89 2.59 -1.02
N VAL A 224 1.73 2.25 -1.99
CA VAL A 224 1.42 1.25 -3.03
C VAL A 224 1.05 -0.09 -2.38
N GLU A 225 1.90 -0.62 -1.50
CA GLU A 225 1.62 -1.89 -0.82
C GLU A 225 0.32 -1.85 -0.01
N ALA A 226 0.09 -0.77 0.74
CA ALA A 226 -1.07 -0.62 1.59
C ALA A 226 -2.41 -0.60 0.82
N THR A 227 -2.40 -0.27 -0.48
CA THR A 227 -3.64 -0.15 -1.29
C THR A 227 -3.96 -1.39 -2.14
N LEU A 228 -2.98 -2.26 -2.40
CA LEU A 228 -3.12 -3.39 -3.30
C LEU A 228 -4.20 -4.39 -2.84
N VAL A 229 -3.89 -5.20 -1.82
CA VAL A 229 -4.77 -6.28 -1.35
C VAL A 229 -6.18 -5.78 -0.97
N PRO A 230 -6.35 -4.61 -0.30
CA PRO A 230 -7.68 -4.08 -0.01
C PRO A 230 -8.51 -3.79 -1.27
N SER A 231 -7.90 -3.34 -2.37
CA SER A 231 -8.62 -2.99 -3.61
C SER A 231 -9.32 -4.19 -4.22
N MET A 232 -8.65 -5.34 -4.23
CA MET A 232 -9.20 -6.60 -4.75
C MET A 232 -10.23 -7.22 -3.79
N LEU A 233 -9.99 -7.19 -2.47
CA LEU A 233 -10.92 -7.78 -1.50
C LEU A 233 -12.29 -7.11 -1.52
N ARG A 234 -12.31 -5.78 -1.62
CA ARG A 234 -13.50 -4.94 -1.73
C ARG A 234 -14.48 -5.45 -2.78
N TYR A 235 -13.98 -5.85 -3.95
CA TYR A 235 -14.81 -6.42 -5.01
C TYR A 235 -15.56 -7.66 -4.53
N HIS A 236 -14.86 -8.64 -3.96
CA HIS A 236 -15.50 -9.86 -3.49
C HIS A 236 -16.42 -9.60 -2.30
N MET A 237 -16.04 -8.70 -1.39
CA MET A 237 -16.81 -8.36 -0.19
C MET A 237 -18.16 -7.75 -0.52
N SER A 238 -18.22 -6.88 -1.54
CA SER A 238 -19.48 -6.32 -2.03
C SER A 238 -20.50 -7.37 -2.52
N ARG A 239 -20.01 -8.57 -2.86
CA ARG A 239 -20.83 -9.72 -3.30
C ARG A 239 -21.06 -10.76 -2.21
N GLY A 240 -20.89 -10.36 -0.95
CA GLY A 240 -21.12 -11.22 0.21
C GLY A 240 -19.94 -12.13 0.57
N PHE A 241 -18.75 -11.92 0.01
CA PHE A 241 -17.57 -12.62 0.51
C PHE A 241 -17.15 -12.08 1.88
N SER A 242 -16.98 -12.96 2.85
CA SER A 242 -16.40 -12.65 4.15
C SER A 242 -15.00 -13.26 4.22
N PRO A 243 -13.92 -12.45 4.21
CA PRO A 243 -12.57 -12.96 4.37
C PRO A 243 -12.39 -13.52 5.79
N ALA A 244 -11.73 -14.66 5.88
CA ALA A 244 -11.30 -15.28 7.13
C ALA A 244 -9.78 -15.17 7.31
N GLN A 245 -9.02 -15.20 6.21
CA GLN A 245 -7.57 -15.03 6.24
C GLN A 245 -7.09 -14.37 4.95
N ILE A 246 -6.20 -13.39 5.11
CA ILE A 246 -5.54 -12.67 4.03
C ILE A 246 -4.05 -12.70 4.34
N ILE A 247 -3.25 -13.30 3.46
CA ILE A 247 -1.80 -13.43 3.64
C ILE A 247 -1.11 -12.96 2.36
N PRO A 248 -0.50 -11.76 2.34
CA PRO A 248 0.38 -11.35 1.25
C PRO A 248 1.52 -12.36 1.09
N VAL A 249 1.80 -12.77 -0.15
CA VAL A 249 2.85 -13.75 -0.47
C VAL A 249 4.12 -13.03 -0.90
N ASP A 250 3.97 -12.08 -1.81
CA ASP A 250 5.07 -11.31 -2.38
C ASP A 250 4.67 -9.85 -2.66
N PHE A 251 5.69 -9.05 -2.97
CA PHE A 251 5.53 -7.69 -3.46
C PHE A 251 6.71 -7.36 -4.37
N CYS A 252 6.43 -7.03 -5.62
CA CYS A 252 7.42 -6.57 -6.59
C CYS A 252 7.11 -5.14 -7.02
N CYS A 253 8.14 -4.31 -7.16
CA CYS A 253 8.01 -2.90 -7.50
C CYS A 253 9.11 -2.50 -8.47
N TRP A 254 8.77 -1.67 -9.46
CA TRP A 254 9.68 -1.10 -10.45
C TRP A 254 9.47 0.40 -10.52
N PHE A 255 10.57 1.15 -10.42
CA PHE A 255 10.60 2.61 -10.46
C PHE A 255 11.12 3.05 -11.81
N HIS A 256 10.31 3.81 -12.54
CA HIS A 256 10.60 4.21 -13.93
C HIS A 256 11.08 5.65 -14.02
N ASN A 257 10.65 6.50 -13.09
CA ASN A 257 11.01 7.91 -13.04
C ASN A 257 11.08 8.38 -11.58
N HIS A 258 12.12 9.13 -11.24
CA HIS A 258 12.37 9.68 -9.91
C HIS A 258 11.98 11.15 -9.76
N ASP A 259 11.58 11.82 -10.84
CA ASP A 259 11.08 13.20 -10.83
C ASP A 259 9.60 13.25 -10.41
N PHE A 260 9.36 12.91 -9.14
CA PHE A 260 8.06 13.09 -8.51
C PHE A 260 8.22 13.36 -7.01
N THR A 261 7.16 13.90 -6.42
CA THR A 261 7.05 13.95 -4.96
C THR A 261 5.71 13.41 -4.49
N VAL A 262 5.73 12.68 -3.38
CA VAL A 262 4.50 12.21 -2.73
C VAL A 262 3.65 13.35 -2.15
N ASN A 263 4.22 14.55 -2.01
CA ASN A 263 3.49 15.76 -1.60
C ASN A 263 2.67 16.40 -2.73
N ASP A 264 2.82 15.91 -3.96
CA ASP A 264 1.95 16.21 -5.08
C ASP A 264 0.90 15.10 -5.23
N TRP A 265 -0.17 15.41 -5.98
CA TRP A 265 -1.19 14.41 -6.28
C TRP A 265 -0.63 13.31 -7.18
N LEU A 266 -0.75 12.08 -6.72
CA LEU A 266 -0.43 10.86 -7.44
C LEU A 266 -1.71 10.05 -7.69
N LEU A 267 -1.89 9.56 -8.90
CA LEU A 267 -2.98 8.64 -9.24
C LEU A 267 -2.49 7.20 -9.04
N CYS A 268 -3.13 6.49 -8.13
CA CYS A 268 -3.01 5.06 -7.95
C CYS A 268 -4.08 4.36 -8.79
N GLU A 269 -3.63 3.48 -9.67
CA GLU A 269 -4.47 2.57 -10.44
C GLU A 269 -4.12 1.13 -10.06
N ASN A 270 -4.99 0.50 -9.29
CA ASN A 270 -4.89 -0.91 -8.95
C ASN A 270 -5.74 -1.74 -9.91
N HIS A 271 -5.15 -2.74 -10.57
CA HIS A 271 -5.82 -3.64 -11.50
C HIS A 271 -5.74 -5.08 -10.98
N PHE A 272 -6.87 -5.76 -10.81
CA PHE A 272 -6.92 -7.12 -10.28
C PHE A 272 -7.47 -8.09 -11.32
N SER A 273 -6.58 -8.84 -11.97
CA SER A 273 -6.92 -9.63 -13.15
C SER A 273 -7.45 -11.03 -12.83
N ILE A 274 -7.03 -11.64 -11.72
CA ILE A 274 -7.44 -13.01 -11.37
C ILE A 274 -7.44 -13.28 -9.86
N ALA A 275 -8.50 -13.94 -9.41
CA ALA A 275 -8.61 -14.56 -8.09
C ALA A 275 -9.12 -15.99 -8.25
N LYS A 276 -8.26 -16.98 -8.01
CA LYS A 276 -8.57 -18.40 -8.21
C LYS A 276 -7.68 -19.29 -7.35
N ASN A 277 -8.17 -20.48 -7.00
CA ASN A 277 -7.41 -21.48 -6.24
C ASN A 277 -6.85 -20.97 -4.91
N GLY A 278 -7.62 -20.12 -4.22
CA GLY A 278 -7.24 -19.56 -2.91
C GLY A 278 -6.18 -18.47 -2.97
N ARG A 279 -5.84 -17.97 -4.17
CA ARG A 279 -4.92 -16.85 -4.37
C ARG A 279 -5.55 -15.78 -5.23
N ALA A 280 -5.01 -14.59 -5.14
CA ALA A 280 -5.43 -13.51 -5.98
C ALA A 280 -4.29 -12.55 -6.28
N PHE A 281 -4.24 -12.13 -7.54
CA PHE A 281 -3.14 -11.38 -8.13
C PHE A 281 -3.60 -9.97 -8.49
N ILE A 282 -2.75 -9.00 -8.18
CA ILE A 282 -3.03 -7.59 -8.39
C ILE A 282 -1.79 -6.87 -8.91
N GLU A 283 -2.04 -5.94 -9.82
CA GLU A 283 -1.08 -5.03 -10.45
C GLU A 283 -1.39 -3.59 -10.04
N HIS A 284 -0.39 -2.74 -10.12
CA HIS A 284 -0.49 -1.34 -9.76
C HIS A 284 0.31 -0.46 -10.71
N HIS A 285 -0.26 0.70 -11.03
CA HIS A 285 0.43 1.83 -11.63
C HIS A 285 0.27 3.08 -10.76
N LEU A 286 1.38 3.77 -10.53
CA LEU A 286 1.41 5.08 -9.88
C LEU A 286 1.78 6.14 -10.91
N TRP A 287 0.93 7.14 -11.04
CA TRP A 287 1.08 8.21 -12.03
C TRP A 287 1.22 9.57 -11.35
N THR A 288 2.01 10.47 -11.93
CA THR A 288 1.96 11.88 -11.54
C THR A 288 0.65 12.52 -12.00
N ILE A 289 0.23 13.64 -11.40
CA ILE A 289 -0.91 14.42 -11.91
C ILE A 289 -0.74 14.88 -13.37
N LYS A 290 0.51 14.94 -13.87
CA LYS A 290 0.83 15.30 -15.25
C LYS A 290 0.71 14.11 -16.22
N GLY A 291 0.57 12.89 -15.72
CA GLY A 291 0.40 11.68 -16.52
C GLY A 291 1.67 10.85 -16.72
N ASP A 292 2.74 11.11 -15.98
CA ASP A 292 3.98 10.32 -16.05
C ASP A 292 3.85 9.05 -15.20
N LEU A 293 4.18 7.88 -15.77
CA LEU A 293 4.18 6.62 -15.03
C LEU A 293 5.46 6.53 -14.20
N VAL A 294 5.35 6.61 -12.87
CA VAL A 294 6.52 6.64 -11.98
C VAL A 294 6.82 5.28 -11.35
N VAL A 295 5.79 4.49 -11.07
CA VAL A 295 5.93 3.17 -10.43
C VAL A 295 4.98 2.15 -11.06
N THR A 296 5.48 0.94 -11.29
CA THR A 296 4.66 -0.26 -11.50
C THR A 296 4.90 -1.22 -10.37
N ALA A 297 3.87 -1.88 -9.86
CA ALA A 297 4.02 -2.92 -8.85
C ALA A 297 3.06 -4.09 -9.07
N SER A 298 3.37 -5.23 -8.46
CA SER A 298 2.51 -6.41 -8.45
C SER A 298 2.62 -7.17 -7.15
N SER A 299 1.55 -7.85 -6.75
CA SER A 299 1.52 -8.70 -5.56
C SER A 299 0.51 -9.84 -5.72
N GLU A 300 0.82 -10.99 -5.15
CA GLU A 300 -0.12 -12.08 -4.91
C GLU A 300 -0.43 -12.22 -3.42
N ALA A 301 -1.69 -12.51 -3.09
CA ALA A 301 -2.11 -12.82 -1.73
C ALA A 301 -2.89 -14.14 -1.68
N ILE A 302 -2.67 -14.92 -0.62
CA ILE A 302 -3.55 -16.03 -0.24
C ILE A 302 -4.80 -15.45 0.41
N VAL A 303 -5.96 -15.83 -0.12
CA VAL A 303 -7.26 -15.37 0.38
C VAL A 303 -8.11 -16.59 0.72
N LYS A 304 -8.52 -16.66 2.00
CA LYS A 304 -9.47 -17.65 2.48
C LYS A 304 -10.68 -16.93 3.07
N GLY A 305 -11.85 -17.49 2.86
CA GLY A 305 -13.09 -16.91 3.35
C GLY A 305 -14.30 -17.72 2.90
N LYS A 306 -15.49 -17.18 3.11
CA LYS A 306 -16.76 -17.81 2.74
C LYS A 306 -17.68 -16.78 2.10
N PHE A 307 -18.47 -17.21 1.12
CA PHE A 307 -19.59 -16.41 0.65
C PHE A 307 -20.78 -16.59 1.59
N VAL A 308 -21.30 -15.47 2.09
CA VAL A 308 -22.52 -15.41 2.87
C VAL A 308 -23.66 -15.12 1.89
N ILE A 309 -24.47 -16.12 1.58
CA ILE A 309 -25.64 -15.95 0.71
C ILE A 309 -26.67 -15.10 1.48
N PRO A 310 -27.16 -13.98 0.92
CA PRO A 310 -28.24 -13.21 1.53
C PRO A 310 -29.49 -14.08 1.69
N LYS A 311 -30.14 -14.03 2.87
CA LYS A 311 -31.33 -14.85 3.18
C LYS A 311 -32.49 -14.70 2.18
N ASN A 312 -32.52 -13.60 1.41
CA ASN A 312 -33.62 -13.28 0.49
C ASN A 312 -33.50 -13.92 -0.91
N ALA A 313 -32.42 -14.64 -1.21
CA ALA A 313 -32.25 -15.34 -2.50
C ALA A 313 -32.95 -16.72 -2.56
N ARG A 314 -33.74 -17.10 -1.53
CA ARG A 314 -34.45 -18.39 -1.47
C ARG A 314 -35.90 -18.35 -1.97
N THR A 315 -36.41 -17.20 -2.42
CA THR A 315 -37.83 -17.04 -2.78
C THR A 315 -38.15 -17.02 -4.28
N GLU A 316 -37.19 -17.22 -5.18
CA GLU A 316 -37.45 -17.26 -6.64
C GLU A 316 -37.01 -18.56 -7.32
N ILE A 317 -37.12 -19.69 -6.62
CA ILE A 317 -37.07 -21.02 -7.27
C ILE A 317 -38.23 -21.86 -6.75
N HIS A 318 -39.45 -21.38 -6.98
CA HIS A 318 -40.65 -22.20 -7.05
C HIS A 318 -41.62 -21.48 -7.98
N ASP A 319 -41.49 -21.77 -9.27
CA ASP A 319 -42.60 -22.00 -10.20
C ASP A 319 -42.08 -22.81 -11.40
#